data_AF-A0A961QTZ0-F1
#
_entry.id   AF-A0A961QTZ0-F1
#
_cell.length_a   1.000
_cell.length_b   1.000
_cell.length_c   1.000
_cell.angle_alpha   90.00
_cell.angle_beta   90.00
_cell.angle_gamma   90.00
#
_symmetry.space_group_name_H-M   'P 1'
#
loop_
_entity.id
_entity.type
_entity.pdbx_description
1 polymer ?
#
loop_
_entity_poly.entity_id
_entity_poly.type
_entity_poly.pdbx_seq_one_letter_code
_entity_poly.pdbx_strand_id
1 'polypeptide(L)'
;GRIIQCGTPSEIYTAPANGYVADFVAHMNPLGVLRARDAMVAAPRPAAAPRPAPASLTLPADTPLRDAMARLAEGQGRVLLTDNHHVIGMLTEGSAVAALIAKRGAEGQEARETA
;
A
#
# COMPACT_ATOMS: atom_id res chain seq x y z
N GLY A 1 12.04 29.62 3.94
CA GLY A 1 11.68 28.24 4.32
C GLY A 1 12.70 27.27 3.73
N ARG A 2 12.96 26.13 4.37
CA ARG A 2 13.78 25.05 3.82
C ARG A 2 12.86 23.87 3.47
N ILE A 3 13.06 23.28 2.30
CA ILE A 3 12.33 22.07 1.90
C ILE A 3 13.08 20.88 2.50
N ILE A 4 12.37 20.05 3.28
CA ILE A 4 12.96 18.92 4.01
C ILE A 4 12.87 17.62 3.19
N GLN A 5 11.75 17.39 2.50
CA GLN A 5 11.53 16.24 1.63
C GLN A 5 10.61 16.63 0.46
N CYS A 6 10.88 16.09 -0.72
CA CYS A 6 10.02 16.17 -1.89
C CYS A 6 9.56 14.76 -2.27
N GLY A 7 8.32 14.61 -2.71
CA GLY A 7 7.75 13.33 -3.13
C GLY A 7 6.23 13.37 -3.15
N THR A 8 5.63 12.26 -3.54
CA THR A 8 4.18 12.04 -3.38
C THR A 8 3.82 11.92 -1.90
N PRO A 9 2.57 12.21 -1.51
CA PRO A 9 2.12 11.99 -0.13
C PRO A 9 2.39 10.57 0.37
N SER A 10 2.21 9.55 -0.49
CA SER A 10 2.50 8.16 -0.14
C SER A 10 3.99 7.96 0.14
N GLU A 11 4.90 8.48 -0.68
CA GLU A 11 6.34 8.38 -0.44
C GLU A 11 6.78 9.09 0.85
N ILE A 12 6.24 10.29 1.10
CA ILE A 12 6.56 11.06 2.32
C ILE A 12 6.06 10.32 3.57
N TYR A 13 4.89 9.69 3.48
CA TYR A 13 4.30 8.91 4.55
C TYR A 13 5.01 7.56 4.76
N THR A 14 5.39 6.88 3.68
CA THR A 14 5.95 5.51 3.73
C THR A 14 7.46 5.47 3.92
N ALA A 15 8.16 6.54 3.57
CA ALA A 15 9.62 6.67 3.66
C ALA A 15 10.00 8.11 4.09
N PRO A 16 9.71 8.50 5.34
CA PRO A 16 10.07 9.82 5.86
C PRO A 16 11.59 10.02 5.86
N ALA A 17 12.06 11.19 5.43
CA ALA A 17 13.48 11.46 5.29
C ALA A 17 14.26 11.54 6.63
N ASN A 18 13.57 11.83 7.73
CA ASN A 18 14.15 11.91 9.09
C ASN A 18 13.05 11.81 10.16
N GLY A 19 13.44 11.76 11.43
CA GLY A 19 12.52 11.64 12.58
C GLY A 19 11.49 12.77 12.67
N TYR A 20 11.85 14.00 12.28
CA TYR A 20 10.89 15.11 12.26
C TYR A 20 9.77 14.90 11.23
N VAL A 21 10.11 14.40 10.02
CA VAL A 21 9.09 14.07 9.01
C VAL A 21 8.26 12.87 9.47
N ALA A 22 8.88 11.88 10.13
CA ALA A 22 8.19 10.72 10.68
C ALA A 22 7.13 11.12 11.72
N ASP A 23 7.51 11.94 12.71
CA ASP A 23 6.59 12.44 13.76
C ASP A 23 5.42 13.25 13.17
N PHE A 24 5.69 13.98 12.09
CA PHE A 24 4.66 14.75 11.38
C PHE A 24 3.65 13.83 10.67
N VAL A 25 4.13 12.81 9.96
CA VAL A 25 3.23 11.89 9.23
C VAL A 25 2.51 10.89 10.15
N ALA A 26 3.02 10.64 11.35
CA ALA A 26 2.42 9.73 12.34
C ALA A 26 0.96 10.07 12.70
N HIS A 27 0.61 11.36 12.64
CA HIS A 27 -0.73 11.84 12.95
C HIS A 27 -1.69 11.80 11.75
N MET A 28 -1.21 11.43 10.55
CA MET A 28 -2.03 11.37 9.34
C MET A 28 -2.79 10.05 9.22
N ASN A 29 -3.99 10.12 8.65
CA ASN A 29 -4.77 8.91 8.36
C ASN A 29 -4.14 8.14 7.17
N PRO A 30 -3.59 6.93 7.37
CA PRO A 30 -2.96 6.14 6.31
C PRO A 30 -3.90 5.87 5.12
N LEU A 31 -5.20 5.71 5.37
CA LEU A 31 -6.18 5.44 4.30
C LEU A 31 -6.41 6.64 3.36
N GLY A 32 -6.05 7.85 3.80
CA GLY A 32 -6.10 9.06 2.97
C GLY A 32 -4.86 9.23 2.08
N VAL A 33 -3.80 8.44 2.33
CA VAL A 33 -2.48 8.64 1.74
C VAL A 33 -2.05 7.44 0.88
N LEU A 34 -2.34 6.23 1.36
CA LEU A 34 -1.92 4.99 0.74
C LEU A 34 -2.77 4.62 -0.48
N ARG A 35 -2.13 3.93 -1.41
CA ARG A 35 -2.70 3.34 -2.61
C ARG A 35 -2.68 1.81 -2.52
N ALA A 36 -3.45 1.15 -3.36
CA ALA A 36 -3.52 -0.31 -3.39
C ALA A 36 -2.14 -0.97 -3.60
N ARG A 37 -1.28 -0.35 -4.42
CA ARG A 37 0.10 -0.80 -4.64
C ARG A 37 0.95 -0.86 -3.36
N ASP A 38 0.67 0.00 -2.38
CA ASP A 38 1.45 0.07 -1.13
C ASP A 38 1.16 -1.12 -0.20
N ALA A 39 0.04 -1.82 -0.42
CA ALA A 39 -0.38 -3.02 0.30
C ALA A 39 -0.38 -4.29 -0.59
N MET A 40 0.26 -4.21 -1.74
CA MET A 40 0.29 -5.28 -2.73
C MET A 40 1.19 -6.44 -2.29
N VAL A 41 0.74 -7.65 -2.56
CA VAL A 41 1.56 -8.86 -2.52
C VAL A 41 1.67 -9.45 -3.91
N ALA A 42 2.72 -10.25 -4.13
CA ALA A 42 2.90 -10.96 -5.39
C ALA A 42 1.66 -11.84 -5.66
N ALA A 43 1.08 -11.71 -6.85
CA ALA A 43 0.03 -12.61 -7.28
C ALA A 43 0.63 -14.02 -7.49
N PRO A 44 -0.09 -15.10 -7.11
CA PRO A 44 0.34 -16.44 -7.42
C PRO A 44 0.55 -16.57 -8.93
N ARG A 45 1.71 -17.09 -9.34
CA ARG A 45 2.02 -17.34 -10.75
C ARG A 45 0.92 -18.25 -11.32
N PRO A 46 0.23 -17.86 -12.40
CA PRO A 46 -0.79 -18.71 -12.97
C PRO A 46 -0.14 -20.01 -13.50
N ALA A 47 -0.71 -21.16 -13.15
CA ALA A 47 -0.25 -22.48 -13.57
C ALA A 47 -0.46 -22.74 -15.08
N ALA A 48 -1.17 -21.86 -15.78
CA ALA A 48 -1.43 -21.93 -17.22
C ALA A 48 -1.30 -20.53 -17.84
N ALA A 49 -1.11 -20.50 -19.18
CA ALA A 49 -0.91 -19.29 -19.98
C ALA A 49 -1.84 -18.12 -19.58
N PRO A 50 -1.39 -16.86 -19.69
CA PRO A 50 -2.10 -15.69 -19.20
C PRO A 50 -3.47 -15.55 -19.86
N ARG A 51 -4.51 -15.97 -19.14
CA ARG A 51 -5.89 -15.62 -19.46
C ARG A 51 -6.15 -14.24 -18.84
N PRO A 52 -6.74 -13.28 -19.57
CA PRO A 52 -7.15 -12.03 -18.97
C PRO A 52 -8.10 -12.33 -17.81
N ALA A 53 -7.75 -11.87 -16.61
CA ALA A 53 -8.63 -11.96 -15.47
C ALA A 53 -9.91 -11.16 -15.76
N PRO A 54 -11.09 -11.62 -15.32
CA PRO A 54 -12.32 -10.85 -15.48
C PRO A 54 -12.15 -9.46 -14.85
N ALA A 55 -12.62 -8.41 -15.51
CA ALA A 55 -12.52 -7.04 -14.99
C ALA A 55 -13.17 -6.86 -13.60
N SER A 56 -14.15 -7.72 -13.27
CA SER A 56 -14.78 -7.78 -11.94
C SER A 56 -13.85 -8.24 -10.81
N LEU A 57 -12.66 -8.75 -11.13
CA LEU A 57 -11.64 -9.21 -10.18
C LEU A 57 -10.38 -8.34 -10.18
N THR A 58 -10.35 -7.25 -10.96
CA THR A 58 -9.17 -6.40 -11.13
C THR A 58 -9.43 -4.94 -10.73
N LEU A 59 -8.41 -4.29 -10.18
CA LEU A 59 -8.43 -2.87 -9.79
C LEU A 59 -7.13 -2.19 -10.26
N PRO A 60 -7.14 -0.91 -10.64
CA PRO A 60 -5.90 -0.16 -10.86
C PRO A 60 -5.05 -0.11 -9.58
N ALA A 61 -3.74 -0.31 -9.70
CA ALA A 61 -2.81 -0.29 -8.57
C ALA A 61 -2.66 1.10 -7.93
N ASP A 62 -3.03 2.16 -8.67
CA ASP A 62 -3.05 3.53 -8.18
C ASP A 62 -4.30 3.87 -7.37
N THR A 63 -5.32 3.01 -7.34
CA THR A 63 -6.56 3.25 -6.59
C THR A 63 -6.28 3.48 -5.09
N PRO A 64 -6.94 4.46 -4.44
CA PRO A 64 -6.80 4.68 -3.01
C PRO A 64 -7.06 3.41 -2.19
N LEU A 65 -6.24 3.15 -1.18
CA LEU A 65 -6.33 1.91 -0.40
C LEU A 65 -7.71 1.72 0.23
N ARG A 66 -8.35 2.81 0.68
CA ARG A 66 -9.72 2.78 1.21
C ARG A 66 -10.73 2.18 0.21
N ASP A 67 -10.63 2.54 -1.08
CA ASP A 67 -11.56 2.13 -2.12
C ASP A 67 -11.26 0.68 -2.52
N ALA A 68 -9.98 0.32 -2.52
CA ALA A 68 -9.53 -1.06 -2.72
C ALA A 68 -10.03 -1.99 -1.60
N MET A 69 -10.01 -1.55 -0.34
CA MET A 69 -10.54 -2.29 0.80
C MET A 69 -12.08 -2.40 0.75
N ALA A 70 -12.80 -1.36 0.30
CA ALA A 70 -14.24 -1.45 0.09
C ALA A 70 -14.58 -2.54 -0.95
N ARG A 71 -13.85 -2.58 -2.07
CA ARG A 71 -14.01 -3.64 -3.09
C ARG A 71 -13.64 -5.02 -2.59
N LEU A 72 -12.66 -5.10 -1.70
CA LEU A 72 -12.26 -6.34 -1.07
C LEU A 72 -13.35 -6.87 -0.13
N ALA A 73 -13.99 -5.99 0.64
CA ALA A 73 -15.11 -6.31 1.53
C ALA A 73 -16.40 -6.70 0.78
N GLU A 74 -16.61 -6.14 -0.42
CA GLU A 74 -17.69 -6.53 -1.33
C GLU A 74 -17.42 -7.87 -2.07
N GLY A 75 -16.18 -8.35 -2.06
CA GLY A 75 -15.69 -9.43 -2.92
C GLY A 75 -15.21 -10.69 -2.21
N GLN A 76 -14.73 -11.65 -2.99
CA GLN A 76 -14.34 -13.01 -2.56
C GLN A 76 -12.94 -13.08 -1.89
N GLY A 77 -12.55 -12.08 -1.11
CA GLY A 77 -11.33 -12.10 -0.28
C GLY A 77 -9.99 -11.80 -0.99
N ARG A 78 -10.00 -11.48 -2.29
CA ARG A 78 -8.82 -10.98 -3.02
C ARG A 78 -9.18 -10.16 -4.25
N VAL A 79 -8.33 -9.19 -4.58
CA VAL A 79 -8.45 -8.34 -5.77
C VAL A 79 -7.11 -8.30 -6.50
N LEU A 80 -7.10 -8.52 -7.81
CA LEU A 80 -5.88 -8.38 -8.61
C LEU A 80 -5.60 -6.92 -8.89
N LEU A 81 -4.35 -6.49 -8.76
CA LEU A 81 -3.92 -5.13 -9.03
C LEU A 81 -3.30 -5.05 -10.42
N THR A 82 -3.71 -4.03 -11.17
CA THR A 82 -3.30 -3.80 -12.54
C THR A 82 -2.59 -2.48 -12.72
N ASP A 83 -1.56 -2.47 -13.56
CA ASP A 83 -0.88 -1.28 -14.05
C ASP A 83 -0.80 -1.38 -15.57
N ASN A 84 -1.27 -0.36 -16.30
CA ASN A 84 -1.37 -0.40 -17.76
C ASN A 84 -2.03 -1.70 -18.30
N HIS A 85 -3.12 -2.13 -17.66
CA HIS A 85 -3.85 -3.38 -17.95
C HIS A 85 -3.09 -4.70 -17.70
N HIS A 86 -1.88 -4.65 -17.13
CA HIS A 86 -1.12 -5.82 -16.72
C HIS A 86 -1.30 -6.10 -15.23
N VAL A 87 -1.54 -7.35 -14.86
CA VAL A 87 -1.57 -7.74 -13.45
C VAL A 87 -0.16 -7.69 -12.88
N ILE A 88 0.06 -6.80 -11.92
CA ILE A 88 1.35 -6.62 -11.23
C ILE A 88 1.38 -7.30 -9.86
N GLY A 89 0.21 -7.65 -9.31
CA GLY A 89 0.10 -8.30 -8.02
C GLY A 89 -1.35 -8.44 -7.58
N MET A 90 -1.55 -8.65 -6.28
CA MET A 90 -2.87 -8.75 -5.69
C MET A 90 -2.93 -8.09 -4.32
N LEU A 91 -4.13 -7.69 -3.93
CA LEU A 91 -4.48 -7.21 -2.60
C LEU A 91 -5.33 -8.28 -1.89
N THR A 92 -4.99 -8.58 -0.65
CA THR A 92 -5.76 -9.45 0.23
C THR A 92 -6.14 -8.73 1.52
N GLU A 93 -7.04 -9.30 2.30
CA GLU A 93 -7.43 -8.70 3.59
C GLU A 93 -6.22 -8.66 4.53
N GLY A 94 -5.47 -9.76 4.56
CA GLY A 94 -4.22 -9.85 5.32
C GLY A 94 -3.18 -8.82 4.88
N SER A 95 -3.00 -8.60 3.57
CA SER A 95 -2.00 -7.63 3.10
C SER A 95 -2.43 -6.18 3.35
N ALA A 96 -3.73 -5.88 3.22
CA ALA A 96 -4.29 -4.56 3.55
C ALA A 96 -4.12 -4.24 5.04
N VAL A 97 -4.48 -5.18 5.92
CA VAL A 97 -4.31 -5.03 7.38
C VAL A 97 -2.83 -4.95 7.75
N ALA A 98 -1.98 -5.80 7.18
CA ALA A 98 -0.54 -5.75 7.42
C ALA A 98 0.06 -4.40 7.00
N ALA A 99 -0.37 -3.80 5.90
CA ALA A 99 0.09 -2.47 5.49
C ALA A 99 -0.29 -1.38 6.51
N LEU A 100 -1.46 -1.47 7.16
CA LEU A 100 -1.86 -0.55 8.22
C LEU A 100 -1.09 -0.77 9.52
N ILE A 101 -0.74 -2.02 9.85
CA ILE A 101 -0.03 -2.37 11.09
C ILE A 101 1.48 -2.12 10.97
N ALA A 102 2.13 -2.67 9.93
CA ALA A 102 3.57 -2.58 9.74
C ALA A 102 4.04 -1.12 9.64
N LYS A 103 3.17 -0.24 9.15
CA LYS A 103 3.48 1.17 8.95
C LYS A 103 3.09 2.09 10.13
N ARG A 104 2.50 1.52 11.18
CA ARG A 104 2.47 2.08 12.54
C ARG A 104 3.63 1.55 13.41
N GLY A 105 4.23 0.43 13.04
CA GLY A 105 5.25 -0.28 13.83
C GLY A 105 6.72 0.04 13.48
N ALA A 106 7.01 0.60 12.30
CA ALA A 106 8.37 1.04 11.94
C ALA A 106 8.90 2.16 12.88
N GLU A 107 8.02 2.75 13.68
CA GLU A 107 8.29 3.79 14.68
C GLU A 107 8.99 3.26 15.95
N GLY A 108 9.09 1.94 16.18
CA GLY A 108 9.50 1.38 17.47
C GLY A 108 10.94 0.86 17.61
N GLN A 109 11.69 0.64 16.52
CA GLN A 109 12.95 -0.13 16.58
C GLN A 109 14.24 0.65 16.26
N GLU A 110 14.20 1.76 15.50
CA GLU A 110 15.43 2.50 15.17
C GLU A 110 15.84 3.52 16.24
N ALA A 111 14.93 3.91 17.15
CA ALA A 111 15.23 4.83 18.25
C ALA A 111 16.06 4.21 19.40
N ARG A 112 16.43 2.92 19.32
CA ARG A 112 17.18 2.22 20.39
C ARG A 112 18.63 1.86 20.08
N GLU A 113 19.14 2.15 18.88
CA GLU A 113 20.49 1.70 18.48
C GLU A 113 21.55 2.82 18.43
N THR A 114 21.30 3.97 19.06
CA THR A 114 22.29 5.09 19.10
C THR A 114 22.51 5.71 20.48
N ALA A 115 22.25 4.98 21.57
CA ALA A 115 22.55 5.43 22.94
C ALA A 115 23.56 4.50 23.63
#